data_AF-A0A5Z8RLA7-F1
#
_entry.id   AF-A0A5Z8RLA7-F1
#
_cell.length_a   1.000
_cell.length_b   1.000
_cell.length_c   1.000
_cell.angle_alpha   90.00
_cell.angle_beta   90.00
_cell.angle_gamma   90.00
#
_symmetry.space_group_name_H-M   'P 1'
#
loop_
_entity.id
_entity.type
_entity.pdbx_description
1 polymer ?
#
loop_
_entity_poly.entity_id
_entity_poly.type
_entity_poly.pdbx_seq_one_letter_code
_entity_poly.pdbx_strand_id
1 'polypeptide(L)'
;MKYLKLPLYIKTALYCSLATTTFSALAEELNFDMGILTSRGISPNVAQYFSRAPRFLPGSHTVMVKINGVNRGSLVARFDTEGQLCVDDDFLSASGLVPLNISAKETCHSLQEDYPSAIITPLPNSESLELFVPAQALDNNLLSLNNVIKGGTAGLFNYNLYASRSESSGSDSRNYAQANLEAGLNFAEWTLRSRYMLTNNDGEYRTDS
;
A
#
# COMPACT_ATOMS: atom_id res chain seq x y z
N MET A 1 -27.64 62.18 40.21
CA MET A 1 -27.14 61.59 38.95
C MET A 1 -26.40 60.31 39.30
N LYS A 2 -26.81 59.19 38.68
CA LYS A 2 -26.52 57.82 39.09
C LYS A 2 -25.13 57.38 38.61
N TYR A 3 -24.35 56.80 39.52
CA TYR A 3 -23.03 56.26 39.25
C TYR A 3 -23.14 54.93 38.48
N LEU A 4 -22.58 54.89 37.28
CA LEU A 4 -22.46 53.70 36.45
C LEU A 4 -21.18 52.95 36.84
N LYS A 5 -21.27 51.88 37.65
CA LYS A 5 -20.14 50.99 37.94
C LYS A 5 -20.12 49.84 36.92
N LEU A 6 -19.51 50.09 35.76
CA LEU A 6 -19.43 49.16 34.62
C LEU A 6 -18.24 48.16 34.59
N PRO A 7 -17.26 48.09 35.52
CA PRO A 7 -16.17 47.13 35.39
C PRO A 7 -16.11 46.09 36.52
N LEU A 8 -17.24 45.51 36.94
CA LEU A 8 -17.24 44.44 37.96
C LEU A 8 -17.91 43.12 37.53
N TYR A 9 -18.60 43.07 36.39
CA TYR A 9 -19.33 41.87 35.96
C TYR A 9 -18.67 41.07 34.82
N ILE A 10 -17.53 41.51 34.29
CA ILE A 10 -16.86 40.81 33.16
C ILE A 10 -15.87 39.73 33.66
N LYS A 11 -15.47 39.73 34.93
CA LYS A 11 -14.50 38.76 35.47
C LYS A 11 -15.12 37.48 36.06
N THR A 12 -16.44 37.35 36.14
CA THR A 12 -17.10 36.18 36.79
C THR A 12 -17.93 35.31 35.85
N ALA A 13 -17.98 35.61 34.55
CA ALA A 13 -18.73 34.83 33.56
C ALA A 13 -17.85 33.95 32.64
N LEU A 14 -16.56 33.80 32.94
CA LEU A 14 -15.60 33.03 32.14
C LEU A 14 -14.92 31.90 32.94
N TYR A 15 -15.69 31.14 33.71
CA TYR A 15 -15.19 29.93 34.38
C TYR A 15 -16.18 28.75 34.36
N CYS A 16 -17.30 28.86 33.63
CA CYS A 16 -18.36 27.84 33.64
C CYS A 16 -18.65 27.28 32.24
N SER A 17 -17.60 26.84 31.54
CA SER A 17 -17.76 26.11 30.27
C SER A 17 -16.52 25.27 29.94
N LEU A 18 -16.04 24.47 30.89
CA LEU A 18 -15.19 23.31 30.63
C LEU A 18 -15.69 22.13 31.46
N ALA A 19 -16.88 21.64 31.13
CA ALA A 19 -17.26 20.26 31.42
C ALA A 19 -17.26 19.52 30.09
N THR A 20 -16.07 19.27 29.55
CA THR A 20 -15.88 18.27 28.50
C THR A 20 -16.20 16.92 29.12
N THR A 21 -17.40 16.43 28.86
CA THR A 21 -17.77 15.04 29.10
C THR A 21 -16.88 14.16 28.24
N THR A 22 -15.89 13.54 28.87
CA THR A 22 -15.11 12.46 28.25
C THR A 22 -16.03 11.26 28.10
N PHE A 23 -16.66 11.11 26.94
CA PHE A 23 -17.30 9.85 26.56
C PHE A 23 -16.17 8.82 26.37
N SER A 24 -15.90 8.03 27.42
CA SER A 24 -15.16 6.79 27.25
C SER A 24 -16.11 5.80 26.60
N ALA A 25 -16.01 5.65 25.28
CA ALA A 25 -16.62 4.53 24.58
C ALA A 25 -15.91 3.25 25.06
N LEU A 26 -16.52 2.56 26.04
CA LEU A 26 -16.16 1.19 26.36
C LEU A 26 -16.49 0.37 25.11
N ALA A 27 -15.46 -0.17 24.45
CA ALA A 27 -15.63 -1.14 23.38
C ALA A 27 -16.39 -2.35 23.95
N GLU A 28 -17.64 -2.52 23.52
CA GLU A 28 -18.45 -3.67 23.89
C GLU A 28 -17.89 -4.90 23.16
N GLU A 29 -17.47 -5.91 23.93
CA GLU A 29 -16.96 -7.18 23.39
C GLU A 29 -18.07 -7.85 22.57
N LEU A 30 -17.84 -8.10 21.27
CA LEU A 30 -18.83 -8.73 20.41
C LEU A 30 -19.01 -10.18 20.87
N ASN A 31 -20.20 -10.51 21.38
CA ASN A 31 -20.53 -11.85 21.82
C ASN A 31 -20.95 -12.71 20.61
N PHE A 32 -20.07 -13.59 20.16
CA PHE A 32 -20.36 -14.55 19.10
C PHE A 32 -21.15 -15.74 19.64
N ASP A 33 -22.20 -16.18 18.93
CA ASP A 33 -22.90 -17.43 19.24
C ASP A 33 -22.02 -18.63 18.87
N MET A 34 -21.34 -19.14 19.90
CA MET A 34 -20.41 -20.26 19.80
C MET A 34 -21.11 -21.55 19.37
N GLY A 35 -22.41 -21.71 19.66
CA GLY A 35 -23.20 -22.87 19.28
C GLY A 35 -23.41 -22.92 17.76
N ILE A 36 -23.78 -21.78 17.16
CA ILE A 36 -23.92 -21.65 15.71
C ILE A 36 -22.58 -21.87 15.00
N LEU A 37 -21.49 -21.29 15.50
CA LEU A 37 -20.17 -21.43 14.89
C LEU A 37 -19.67 -22.88 14.92
N THR A 38 -19.81 -23.56 16.06
CA THR A 38 -19.45 -24.98 16.20
C THR A 38 -20.28 -25.85 15.26
N SER A 39 -21.59 -25.57 15.13
CA SER A 39 -22.47 -26.30 14.20
C SER A 39 -22.08 -26.17 12.72
N ARG A 40 -21.32 -25.11 12.37
CA ARG A 40 -20.78 -24.84 11.04
C ARG A 40 -19.32 -25.26 10.86
N GLY A 41 -18.74 -25.97 11.83
CA GLY A 41 -17.35 -26.44 11.79
C GLY A 41 -16.31 -25.34 12.05
N ILE A 42 -16.72 -24.17 12.56
CA ILE A 42 -15.81 -23.08 12.91
C ILE A 42 -15.36 -23.28 14.36
N SER A 43 -14.03 -23.31 14.57
CA SER A 43 -13.47 -23.50 15.90
C SER A 43 -13.83 -22.35 16.84
N PRO A 44 -14.33 -22.63 18.06
CA PRO A 44 -14.56 -21.64 19.10
C PRO A 44 -13.37 -20.71 19.35
N ASN A 45 -12.14 -21.24 19.25
CA ASN A 45 -10.94 -20.45 19.51
C ASN A 45 -10.74 -19.31 18.50
N VAL A 46 -11.19 -19.49 17.25
CA VAL A 46 -11.11 -18.46 16.21
C VAL A 46 -12.16 -17.37 16.47
N ALA A 47 -13.36 -17.76 16.87
CA ALA A 47 -14.42 -16.82 17.23
C ALA A 47 -14.03 -15.94 18.42
N GLN A 48 -13.47 -16.55 19.47
CA GLN A 48 -12.97 -15.84 20.63
C GLN A 48 -11.80 -14.91 20.29
N TYR A 49 -10.99 -15.28 19.29
CA TYR A 49 -9.88 -14.44 18.84
C TYR A 49 -10.38 -13.14 18.19
N PHE A 50 -11.42 -13.21 17.37
CA PHE A 50 -11.96 -12.06 16.64
C PHE A 50 -13.09 -11.31 17.39
N SER A 51 -13.50 -11.77 18.57
CA SER A 51 -14.61 -11.16 19.36
C SER A 51 -14.33 -9.74 19.83
N ARG A 52 -13.05 -9.37 19.95
CA ARG A 52 -12.64 -8.05 20.44
C ARG A 52 -12.38 -7.06 19.33
N ALA A 53 -11.58 -7.47 18.34
CA ALA A 53 -11.21 -6.63 17.21
C ALA A 53 -10.72 -7.51 16.04
N PRO A 54 -10.83 -7.02 14.79
CA PRO A 54 -10.07 -7.58 13.68
C PRO A 54 -8.57 -7.45 13.95
N ARG A 55 -7.82 -8.55 13.83
CA ARG A 55 -6.35 -8.59 14.01
C ARG A 55 -5.73 -9.69 13.18
N PHE A 56 -4.45 -9.58 12.83
CA PHE A 56 -3.77 -10.67 12.13
C PHE A 56 -3.63 -11.88 13.03
N LEU A 57 -3.78 -13.09 12.48
CA LEU A 57 -3.47 -14.31 13.22
C LEU A 57 -1.96 -14.37 13.52
N PRO A 58 -1.54 -15.08 14.58
CA PRO A 58 -0.12 -15.18 14.91
C PRO A 58 0.66 -15.89 13.80
N GLY A 59 1.85 -15.40 13.48
CA GLY A 59 2.72 -15.93 12.43
C GLY A 59 3.03 -14.93 11.31
N SER A 60 3.57 -15.44 10.20
CA SER A 60 4.01 -14.60 9.07
C SER A 60 2.90 -14.44 8.03
N HIS A 61 2.66 -13.21 7.60
CA HIS A 61 1.68 -12.84 6.58
C HIS A 61 2.32 -11.95 5.53
N THR A 62 1.93 -12.13 4.28
CA THR A 62 2.28 -11.20 3.20
C THR A 62 1.32 -10.02 3.26
N VAL A 63 1.85 -8.81 3.46
CA VAL A 63 1.04 -7.59 3.63
C VAL A 63 1.56 -6.45 2.78
N MET A 64 0.66 -5.56 2.34
CA MET A 64 1.03 -4.29 1.73
C MET A 64 1.51 -3.32 2.81
N VAL A 65 2.78 -2.94 2.78
CA VAL A 65 3.40 -2.07 3.79
C VAL A 65 3.47 -0.64 3.31
N LYS A 66 3.10 0.30 4.19
CA LYS A 66 3.20 1.73 3.97
C LYS A 66 3.86 2.39 5.16
N ILE A 67 4.93 3.17 4.92
CA ILE A 67 5.68 3.84 5.98
C ILE A 67 5.66 5.34 5.74
N ASN A 68 5.23 6.12 6.73
CA ASN A 68 5.12 7.58 6.65
C ASN A 68 4.36 8.05 5.39
N GLY A 69 3.31 7.34 5.00
CA GLY A 69 2.53 7.64 3.79
C GLY A 69 3.03 7.00 2.50
N VAL A 70 4.26 6.46 2.48
CA VAL A 70 4.91 5.93 1.27
C VAL A 70 4.73 4.41 1.18
N ASN A 71 4.22 3.92 0.04
CA ASN A 71 4.09 2.49 -0.22
C ASN A 71 5.48 1.85 -0.36
N ARG A 72 5.72 0.79 0.43
CA ARG A 72 6.94 -0.04 0.41
C ARG A 72 6.76 -1.35 -0.35
N GLY A 73 5.51 -1.65 -0.76
CA GLY A 73 5.18 -2.85 -1.52
C GLY A 73 4.72 -3.99 -0.62
N SER A 74 4.66 -5.19 -1.21
CA SER A 74 4.24 -6.41 -0.52
C SER A 74 5.45 -7.03 0.20
N LEU A 75 5.39 -7.10 1.52
CA LEU A 75 6.45 -7.63 2.38
C LEU A 75 5.90 -8.74 3.27
N VAL A 76 6.77 -9.63 3.76
CA VAL A 76 6.41 -10.58 4.81
C VAL A 76 6.54 -9.87 6.15
N ALA A 77 5.47 -9.82 6.93
CA ALA A 77 5.43 -9.29 8.29
C ALA A 77 5.01 -10.39 9.26
N ARG A 78 5.64 -10.45 10.43
CA ARG A 78 5.29 -11.41 11.48
C ARG A 78 4.43 -10.73 12.54
N PHE A 79 3.39 -11.42 12.99
CA PHE A 79 2.50 -10.94 14.04
C PHE A 79 2.50 -11.89 15.24
N ASP A 80 2.42 -11.32 16.44
CA ASP A 80 2.37 -12.07 17.69
C ASP A 80 0.97 -12.64 18.00
N THR A 81 0.80 -13.17 19.21
CA THR A 81 -0.48 -13.70 19.70
C THR A 81 -1.57 -12.65 19.81
N GLU A 82 -1.24 -11.37 19.91
CA GLU A 82 -2.18 -10.26 20.01
C GLU A 82 -2.48 -9.61 18.65
N GLY A 83 -1.75 -10.01 17.60
CA GLY A 83 -1.84 -9.45 16.25
C GLY A 83 -1.01 -8.18 16.08
N GLN A 84 -0.02 -7.95 16.95
CA GLN A 84 0.94 -6.85 16.87
C GLN A 84 2.14 -7.24 16.01
N LEU A 85 2.74 -6.27 15.33
CA LEU A 85 3.91 -6.47 14.49
C LEU A 85 5.12 -6.88 15.34
N CYS A 86 5.70 -8.03 15.03
CA CYS A 86 7.02 -8.44 15.46
C CYS A 86 8.03 -8.05 14.38
N VAL A 87 8.94 -7.13 14.67
CA VAL A 87 10.01 -6.80 13.73
C VAL A 87 11.17 -7.80 13.85
N ASP A 88 11.81 -8.05 12.73
CA ASP A 88 13.03 -8.82 12.58
C ASP A 88 13.92 -8.16 11.51
N ASP A 89 15.17 -8.63 11.40
CA ASP A 89 16.15 -8.03 10.48
C ASP A 89 15.69 -8.07 9.02
N ASP A 90 14.98 -9.13 8.63
CA ASP A 90 14.43 -9.29 7.27
C ASP A 90 13.35 -8.23 7.00
N PHE A 91 12.42 -8.02 7.94
CA PHE A 91 11.40 -6.97 7.83
C PHE A 91 12.02 -5.57 7.81
N LEU A 92 12.96 -5.28 8.70
CA LEU A 92 13.63 -3.97 8.76
C LEU A 92 14.32 -3.65 7.43
N SER A 93 15.10 -4.60 6.92
CA SER A 93 15.81 -4.48 5.64
C SER A 93 14.86 -4.28 4.46
N ALA A 94 13.81 -5.10 4.36
CA ALA A 94 12.89 -5.03 3.21
C ALA A 94 11.97 -3.80 3.26
N SER A 95 11.70 -3.26 4.46
CA SER A 95 10.77 -2.15 4.67
C SER A 95 11.39 -0.76 4.53
N GLY A 96 12.72 -0.64 4.51
CA GLY A 96 13.35 0.68 4.47
C GLY A 96 13.67 1.26 5.85
N LEU A 97 13.62 0.45 6.90
CA LEU A 97 13.97 0.87 8.26
C LEU A 97 15.44 0.60 8.54
N VAL A 98 16.04 1.41 9.41
CA VAL A 98 17.42 1.18 9.84
C VAL A 98 17.50 -0.14 10.65
N PRO A 99 18.59 -0.91 10.50
CA PRO A 99 18.80 -2.10 11.32
C PRO A 99 18.80 -1.78 12.81
N LEU A 100 18.19 -2.65 13.61
CA LEU A 100 18.09 -2.54 15.07
C LEU A 100 18.93 -3.64 15.72
N ASN A 101 19.34 -3.44 16.97
CA ASN A 101 20.11 -4.44 17.69
C ASN A 101 19.17 -5.42 18.41
N ILE A 102 18.52 -6.28 17.62
CA ILE A 102 17.55 -7.26 18.13
C ILE A 102 18.31 -8.44 18.76
N SER A 103 17.95 -8.79 19.99
CA SER A 103 18.58 -9.90 20.70
C SER A 103 18.19 -11.24 20.06
N ALA A 104 19.17 -12.12 19.81
CA ALA A 104 18.90 -13.47 19.28
C ALA A 104 18.02 -14.35 20.20
N LYS A 105 17.82 -13.94 21.47
CA LYS A 105 16.93 -14.62 22.41
C LYS A 105 15.49 -14.10 22.36
N GLU A 106 15.27 -12.99 21.69
CA GLU A 106 13.98 -12.33 21.62
C GLU A 106 13.14 -12.94 20.51
N THR A 107 11.95 -13.43 20.87
CA THR A 107 11.09 -14.12 19.91
C THR A 107 10.26 -13.17 19.07
N CYS A 108 9.96 -11.96 19.55
CA CYS A 108 9.16 -10.95 18.88
C CYS A 108 9.60 -9.58 19.39
N HIS A 109 10.28 -8.80 18.54
CA HIS A 109 10.75 -7.49 18.92
C HIS A 109 9.71 -6.41 18.58
N SER A 110 9.49 -5.48 19.50
CA SER A 110 8.54 -4.37 19.34
C SER A 110 9.26 -3.13 18.84
N LEU A 111 8.86 -2.60 17.69
CA LEU A 111 9.47 -1.40 17.10
C LEU A 111 9.37 -0.18 18.03
N GLN A 112 8.38 -0.14 18.92
CA GLN A 112 8.20 0.95 19.89
C GLN A 112 9.26 0.95 21.00
N GLU A 113 10.03 -0.13 21.18
CA GLU A 113 11.14 -0.16 22.13
C GLU A 113 12.30 0.74 21.67
N ASP A 114 12.62 0.72 20.37
CA ASP A 114 13.62 1.62 19.77
C ASP A 114 13.02 2.98 19.37
N TYR A 115 11.74 2.99 18.96
CA TYR A 115 11.05 4.20 18.52
C TYR A 115 9.73 4.42 19.27
N PRO A 116 9.74 4.98 20.49
CA PRO A 116 8.53 5.14 21.31
C PRO A 116 7.43 6.00 20.68
N SER A 117 7.76 6.85 19.71
CA SER A 117 6.80 7.65 18.95
C SER A 117 6.23 6.94 17.72
N ALA A 118 6.65 5.70 17.44
CA ALA A 118 6.15 4.94 16.32
C ALA A 118 4.68 4.53 16.53
N ILE A 119 3.87 4.70 15.49
CA ILE A 119 2.49 4.24 15.45
C ILE A 119 2.42 3.09 14.45
N ILE A 120 1.95 1.94 14.92
CA ILE A 120 1.79 0.73 14.13
C ILE A 120 0.29 0.46 13.99
N THR A 121 -0.18 0.39 12.75
CA THR A 121 -1.60 0.16 12.44
C THR A 121 -1.72 -1.07 11.54
N PRO A 122 -1.92 -2.26 12.12
CA PRO A 122 -2.25 -3.46 11.37
C PRO A 122 -3.67 -3.36 10.81
N LEU A 123 -3.85 -3.65 9.52
CA LEU A 123 -5.13 -3.61 8.81
C LEU A 123 -5.42 -5.01 8.20
N PRO A 124 -5.88 -5.98 9.01
CA PRO A 124 -6.06 -7.37 8.58
C PRO A 124 -7.11 -7.53 7.47
N ASN A 125 -8.17 -6.71 7.48
CA ASN A 125 -9.24 -6.78 6.48
C ASN A 125 -8.78 -6.41 5.06
N SER A 126 -7.63 -5.75 4.93
CA SER A 126 -7.05 -5.34 3.65
C SER A 126 -5.63 -5.88 3.46
N GLU A 127 -5.20 -6.85 4.28
CA GLU A 127 -3.84 -7.41 4.27
C GLU A 127 -2.77 -6.31 4.20
N SER A 128 -2.93 -5.27 5.02
CA SER A 128 -2.08 -4.08 4.97
C SER A 128 -1.49 -3.75 6.35
N LEU A 129 -0.37 -3.04 6.34
CA LEU A 129 0.33 -2.56 7.52
C LEU A 129 0.78 -1.12 7.29
N GLU A 130 0.24 -0.19 8.08
CA GLU A 130 0.68 1.20 8.06
C GLU A 130 1.56 1.49 9.27
N LEU A 131 2.74 2.07 9.02
CA LEU A 131 3.69 2.50 10.03
C LEU A 131 3.91 3.99 9.92
N PHE A 132 3.84 4.69 11.06
CA PHE A 132 4.36 6.04 11.19
C PHE A 132 5.54 6.00 12.15
N VAL A 133 6.73 6.34 11.65
CA VAL A 133 7.99 6.24 12.37
C VAL A 133 8.73 7.58 12.31
N PRO A 134 9.58 7.91 13.30
CA PRO A 134 10.37 9.13 13.26
C PRO A 134 11.42 9.08 12.15
N ALA A 135 11.91 10.24 11.69
CA ALA A 135 12.81 10.32 10.53
C ALA A 135 14.11 9.51 10.69
N GLN A 136 14.65 9.42 11.91
CA GLN A 136 15.86 8.63 12.21
C GLN A 136 15.66 7.11 12.10
N ALA A 137 14.41 6.62 12.04
CA ALA A 137 14.11 5.21 11.83
C ALA A 137 14.17 4.81 10.35
N LEU A 138 14.11 5.79 9.44
CA LEU A 138 14.17 5.53 8.01
C LEU A 138 15.62 5.42 7.55
N ASP A 139 15.94 4.33 6.87
CA ASP A 139 17.20 4.21 6.16
C ASP A 139 17.12 5.04 4.88
N ASN A 140 17.78 6.19 4.88
CA ASN A 140 17.87 7.07 3.71
C ASN A 140 18.56 6.40 2.52
N ASN A 141 19.32 5.32 2.73
CA ASN A 141 19.93 4.54 1.66
C ASN A 141 18.93 3.64 0.93
N LEU A 142 17.79 3.28 1.55
CA LEU A 142 16.75 2.44 0.92
C LEU A 142 15.77 3.22 0.03
N LEU A 143 15.83 4.55 0.03
CA LEU A 143 15.28 5.35 -1.08
C LEU A 143 16.07 5.13 -2.39
N SER A 144 17.25 4.50 -2.32
CA SER A 144 18.01 4.05 -3.48
C SER A 144 17.71 2.57 -3.79
N LEU A 145 16.79 2.36 -4.74
CA LEU A 145 16.89 1.34 -5.79
C LEU A 145 16.85 -0.17 -5.44
N ASN A 146 16.73 -0.59 -4.19
CA ASN A 146 16.84 -2.02 -3.84
C ASN A 146 15.57 -2.86 -4.09
N ASN A 147 14.40 -2.25 -4.30
CA ASN A 147 13.15 -2.96 -4.64
C ASN A 147 12.82 -2.92 -6.14
N VAL A 148 13.81 -2.67 -6.99
CA VAL A 148 13.64 -2.83 -8.44
C VAL A 148 13.87 -4.30 -8.78
N ILE A 149 12.81 -4.99 -9.20
CA ILE A 149 12.92 -6.34 -9.76
C ILE A 149 13.73 -6.21 -11.06
N LYS A 150 14.97 -6.73 -11.05
CA LYS A 150 15.89 -6.75 -12.19
C LYS A 150 15.99 -8.16 -12.77
N GLY A 151 16.34 -8.24 -14.05
CA GLY A 151 16.61 -9.50 -14.74
C GLY A 151 15.43 -10.07 -15.52
N GLY A 152 15.49 -11.37 -15.82
CA GLY A 152 14.63 -12.04 -16.79
C GLY A 152 15.18 -11.98 -18.21
N THR A 153 14.92 -13.04 -18.99
CA THR A 153 15.20 -13.07 -20.43
C THR A 153 13.88 -13.30 -21.15
N ALA A 154 13.49 -12.34 -21.97
CA ALA A 154 12.22 -12.41 -22.69
C ALA A 154 12.34 -11.75 -24.05
N GLY A 155 11.76 -12.39 -25.06
CA GLY A 155 11.44 -11.75 -26.33
C GLY A 155 10.05 -11.13 -26.27
N LEU A 156 9.84 -10.04 -27.00
CA LEU A 156 8.53 -9.43 -27.21
C LEU A 156 8.31 -9.10 -28.67
N PHE A 157 7.05 -9.16 -29.09
CA PHE A 157 6.60 -8.72 -30.39
C PHE A 157 5.22 -8.07 -30.28
N ASN A 158 5.12 -6.79 -30.60
CA ASN A 158 3.88 -6.03 -30.61
C ASN A 158 3.54 -5.61 -32.05
N TYR A 159 2.24 -5.55 -32.36
CA TYR A 159 1.75 -5.14 -33.67
C TYR A 159 0.54 -4.22 -33.54
N ASN A 160 0.43 -3.24 -34.43
CA ASN A 160 -0.76 -2.43 -34.61
C ASN A 160 -1.03 -2.27 -36.11
N LEU A 161 -2.18 -2.77 -36.56
CA LEU A 161 -2.61 -2.77 -37.96
C LEU A 161 -3.79 -1.83 -38.13
N TYR A 162 -3.72 -0.94 -39.11
CA TYR A 162 -4.79 -0.03 -39.48
C TYR A 162 -5.07 -0.14 -40.98
N ALA A 163 -6.35 -0.15 -41.34
CA ALA A 163 -6.78 -0.09 -42.73
C ALA A 163 -8.01 0.81 -42.85
N SER A 164 -8.05 1.64 -43.88
CA SER A 164 -9.20 2.47 -44.20
C SER A 164 -9.44 2.51 -45.70
N ARG A 165 -10.71 2.64 -46.05
CA ARG A 165 -11.16 2.86 -47.42
C ARG A 165 -12.11 4.05 -47.42
N SER A 166 -11.80 5.06 -48.22
CA SER A 166 -12.67 6.21 -48.40
C SER A 166 -13.27 6.18 -49.80
N GLU A 167 -14.58 6.33 -49.87
CA GLU A 167 -15.33 6.42 -51.12
C GLU A 167 -15.92 7.83 -51.21
N SER A 168 -15.73 8.49 -52.35
CA SER A 168 -16.34 9.80 -52.62
C SER A 168 -17.46 9.64 -53.66
N SER A 169 -18.39 10.60 -53.73
CA SER A 169 -19.46 10.58 -54.73
C SER A 169 -18.86 10.65 -56.15
N GLY A 170 -18.76 9.49 -56.81
CA GLY A 170 -18.00 9.27 -58.05
C GLY A 170 -17.44 7.85 -58.10
N SER A 171 -16.45 7.60 -58.97
CA SER A 171 -15.72 6.31 -59.07
C SER A 171 -14.38 6.27 -58.31
N ASP A 172 -14.08 7.31 -57.52
CA ASP A 172 -12.81 7.44 -56.81
C ASP A 172 -12.88 6.78 -55.44
N SER A 173 -12.15 5.68 -55.27
CA SER A 173 -11.89 5.02 -53.99
C SER A 173 -10.43 5.18 -53.61
N ARG A 174 -10.15 5.59 -52.37
CA ARG A 174 -8.79 5.56 -51.81
C ARG A 174 -8.69 4.48 -50.74
N ASN A 175 -7.61 3.72 -50.77
CA ASN A 175 -7.30 2.68 -49.81
C ASN A 175 -6.01 3.04 -49.09
N TYR A 176 -6.03 2.97 -47.77
CA TYR A 176 -4.87 3.18 -46.93
C TYR A 176 -4.71 2.01 -45.97
N ALA A 177 -3.48 1.53 -45.81
CA ALA A 177 -3.14 0.57 -44.78
C ALA A 177 -1.82 0.95 -44.10
N GLN A 178 -1.70 0.64 -42.82
CA GLN A 178 -0.52 0.87 -42.02
C GLN A 178 -0.29 -0.30 -41.06
N ALA A 179 0.95 -0.72 -40.91
CA ALA A 179 1.38 -1.70 -39.93
C ALA A 179 2.54 -1.14 -39.12
N ASN A 180 2.35 -1.01 -37.81
CA ASN A 180 3.42 -0.71 -36.86
C ASN A 180 3.83 -2.00 -36.17
N LEU A 181 5.10 -2.35 -36.25
CA LEU A 181 5.67 -3.55 -35.67
C LEU A 181 6.75 -3.15 -34.67
N GLU A 182 6.74 -3.74 -33.48
CA GLU A 182 7.82 -3.60 -32.50
C GLU A 182 8.32 -4.99 -32.12
N ALA A 183 9.61 -5.24 -32.32
CA ALA A 183 10.30 -6.40 -31.79
C ALA A 183 11.21 -5.96 -30.65
N GLY A 184 11.34 -6.78 -29.62
CA GLY A 184 12.21 -6.47 -28.50
C GLY A 184 12.79 -7.70 -27.82
N LEU A 185 13.91 -7.47 -27.15
CA LEU A 185 14.60 -8.44 -26.32
C LEU A 185 14.94 -7.76 -24.98
N ASN A 186 14.67 -8.46 -23.89
CA ASN A 186 15.21 -8.16 -22.57
C ASN A 186 16.21 -9.27 -22.24
N PHE A 187 17.47 -8.91 -21.97
CA PHE A 187 18.52 -9.86 -21.62
C PHE A 187 19.56 -9.19 -20.74
N ALA A 188 19.87 -9.79 -19.58
CA ALA A 188 20.90 -9.30 -18.66
C ALA A 188 20.82 -7.79 -18.41
N GLU A 189 19.62 -7.29 -18.09
CA GLU A 189 19.32 -5.87 -17.80
C GLU A 189 19.43 -4.93 -19.02
N TRP A 190 19.81 -5.46 -20.19
CA TRP A 190 19.70 -4.75 -21.46
C TRP A 190 18.30 -4.87 -22.05
N THR A 191 17.83 -3.75 -22.59
CA THR A 191 16.54 -3.62 -23.27
C THR A 191 16.81 -3.18 -24.71
N LEU A 192 16.64 -4.09 -25.66
CA LEU A 192 16.71 -3.78 -27.08
C LEU A 192 15.30 -3.67 -27.65
N ARG A 193 15.03 -2.63 -28.44
CA ARG A 193 13.77 -2.42 -29.14
C ARG A 193 14.05 -2.02 -30.58
N SER A 194 13.28 -2.57 -31.50
CA SER A 194 13.30 -2.23 -32.92
C SER A 194 11.88 -1.96 -33.36
N ARG A 195 11.65 -0.86 -34.06
CA ARG A 195 10.34 -0.41 -34.51
C ARG A 195 10.35 -0.29 -36.02
N TYR A 196 9.26 -0.69 -36.65
CA TYR A 196 9.07 -0.57 -38.09
C TYR A 196 7.66 -0.06 -38.37
N MET A 197 7.56 0.85 -39.31
CA MET A 197 6.30 1.39 -39.80
C MET A 197 6.20 1.12 -41.29
N LEU A 198 5.22 0.31 -41.67
CA LEU A 198 4.89 0.00 -43.06
C LEU A 198 3.62 0.75 -43.41
N THR A 199 3.59 1.43 -44.55
CA THR A 199 2.39 2.09 -45.07
C THR A 199 2.14 1.67 -46.50
N ASN A 200 0.87 1.53 -46.85
CA ASN A 200 0.37 1.40 -48.21
C ASN A 200 -0.67 2.50 -48.43
N ASN A 201 -0.44 3.35 -49.42
CA ASN A 201 -1.40 4.36 -49.85
C ASN A 201 -1.71 4.15 -51.33
N ASP A 202 -2.91 3.67 -51.63
CA ASP A 202 -3.35 3.40 -53.01
C ASP A 202 -2.40 2.48 -53.81
N GLY A 203 -1.78 1.51 -53.12
CA GLY A 203 -0.82 0.56 -53.71
C GLY A 203 0.65 1.01 -53.64
N GLU A 204 0.92 2.23 -53.18
CA GLU A 204 2.28 2.73 -52.99
C GLU A 204 2.79 2.38 -51.58
N TYR A 205 3.86 1.58 -51.51
CA TYR A 205 4.41 1.08 -50.25
C TYR A 205 5.58 1.94 -49.75
N ARG A 206 5.57 2.29 -48.46
CA ARG A 206 6.71 2.94 -47.78
C ARG A 206 7.04 2.22 -46.48
N THR A 207 8.33 2.21 -46.14
CA THR A 207 8.86 1.59 -44.92
C THR A 207 9.76 2.57 -44.20
N ASP A 208 9.49 2.79 -42.92
CA ASP A 208 10.31 3.60 -42.01
C ASP A 208 10.71 2.74 -40.79
N SER A 209 11.89 3.00 -40.21
CA SER A 209 12.46 2.25 -39.07
C SER A 209 13.06 3.18 -38.02
#